data_AF-A0A1H3TSV7-F1
#
_entry.id   AF-A0A1H3TSV7-F1
#
_cell.length_a   1.000
_cell.length_b   1.000
_cell.length_c   1.000
_cell.angle_alpha   90.00
_cell.angle_beta   90.00
_cell.angle_gamma   90.00
#
_symmetry.space_group_name_H-M   'P 1'
#
loop_
_entity.id
_entity.type
_entity.pdbx_description
1 polymer ?
#
loop_
_entity_poly.entity_id
_entity_poly.type
_entity_poly.pdbx_seq_one_letter_code
_entity_poly.pdbx_strand_id
1 'polypeptide(L)'
;MTPDQIEAIAKAIVAELGLPIWLWVAVSIIGAIGGAYFGAYFRKTAEIDATTDRFEQLQSQLEKTTHLTEEVRRAVNDRGWLMQQRWSKREEKYVKLLRAFLGTRRVVYAMLKTEHEAPSVDKELWAKFEDVLFELETELSIAPIFITDKEFLEEVIPLTKVFGQELNEREMLEHIIDSCHMAEEKLAAIAQQDLQQLEAALQKSGAPG
;
A
#
# COMPACT_ATOMS: atom_id res chain seq x y z
N MET A 1 -44.55 41.41 49.16
CA MET A 1 -44.40 42.88 49.12
C MET A 1 -45.18 43.38 47.93
N THR A 2 -46.18 44.23 48.15
CA THR A 2 -46.92 44.87 47.07
C THR A 2 -46.08 46.00 46.46
N PRO A 3 -46.24 46.34 45.17
CA PRO A 3 -45.51 47.43 44.50
C PRO A 3 -45.53 48.74 45.31
N ASP A 4 -46.66 49.02 45.95
CA ASP A 4 -46.88 50.23 46.76
C ASP A 4 -45.96 50.29 48.00
N GLN A 5 -45.62 49.13 48.58
CA GLN A 5 -44.70 49.07 49.73
C GLN A 5 -43.25 49.32 49.30
N ILE A 6 -42.87 48.91 48.08
CA ILE A 6 -41.54 49.17 47.52
C ILE A 6 -41.39 50.67 47.24
N GLU A 7 -42.44 51.31 46.71
CA GLU A 7 -42.45 52.75 46.46
C GLU A 7 -42.37 53.58 47.76
N ALA A 8 -43.09 53.17 48.80
CA ALA A 8 -43.06 53.84 50.10
C ALA A 8 -41.68 53.74 50.78
N ILE A 9 -41.05 52.56 50.74
CA ILE A 9 -39.71 52.34 51.30
C ILE A 9 -38.65 53.10 50.48
N ALA A 10 -38.76 53.12 49.15
CA ALA A 10 -37.87 53.90 48.29
C ALA A 10 -37.97 55.41 48.57
N LYS A 11 -39.19 55.94 48.71
CA LYS A 11 -39.42 57.36 49.03
C LYS A 11 -38.89 57.74 50.42
N ALA A 12 -39.05 56.87 51.43
CA ALA A 12 -38.54 57.11 52.77
C ALA A 12 -37.00 57.15 52.80
N ILE A 13 -36.33 56.21 52.14
CA ILE A 13 -34.87 56.16 52.05
C ILE A 13 -34.31 57.38 51.31
N VAL A 14 -34.98 57.83 50.24
CA VAL A 14 -34.56 59.01 49.46
C VAL A 14 -34.75 60.32 50.25
N ALA A 15 -35.79 60.42 51.07
CA ALA A 15 -36.05 61.61 51.89
C ALA A 15 -35.06 61.74 53.06
N GLU A 16 -34.58 60.63 53.63
CA GLU A 16 -33.72 60.61 54.81
C GLU A 16 -32.24 60.84 54.50
N LEU A 17 -31.80 60.66 53.24
CA LEU A 17 -30.40 60.87 52.86
C LEU A 17 -30.00 62.33 52.58
N GLY A 18 -30.94 63.24 52.30
CA GLY A 18 -30.67 64.69 52.17
C GLY A 18 -29.57 65.09 51.15
N LEU A 19 -29.21 64.20 50.22
CA LEU A 19 -28.09 64.42 49.30
C LEU A 19 -28.52 65.33 48.14
N PRO A 20 -27.68 66.32 47.77
CA PRO A 20 -28.00 67.23 46.68
C PRO A 20 -27.94 66.52 45.31
N ILE A 21 -28.83 66.91 44.38
CA ILE A 21 -29.03 66.27 43.07
C ILE A 21 -27.74 66.11 42.25
N TRP A 22 -26.79 67.03 42.38
CA TRP A 22 -25.49 66.95 41.67
C TRP A 22 -24.68 65.71 42.06
N LEU A 23 -24.86 65.18 43.27
CA LEU A 23 -24.14 64.01 43.75
C LEU A 23 -24.67 62.72 43.11
N TRP A 24 -25.99 62.62 42.89
CA TRP A 24 -26.58 61.52 42.11
C TRP A 24 -26.13 61.53 40.65
N VAL A 25 -26.10 62.71 40.03
CA VAL A 25 -25.57 62.88 38.66
C VAL A 25 -24.10 62.47 38.59
N ALA A 26 -23.28 62.86 39.57
CA ALA A 26 -21.88 62.47 39.65
C ALA A 26 -21.71 60.94 39.78
N VAL A 27 -22.50 60.28 40.64
CA VAL A 27 -22.50 58.81 40.79
C VAL A 27 -22.93 58.12 39.50
N SER A 28 -23.93 58.62 38.79
CA SER A 28 -24.36 58.05 37.50
C SER A 28 -23.29 58.21 36.41
N ILE A 29 -22.59 59.35 36.36
CA ILE A 29 -21.48 59.57 35.41
C ILE A 29 -20.31 58.62 35.72
N ILE A 30 -19.92 58.51 37.00
CA ILE A 30 -18.85 57.59 37.43
C ILE A 30 -19.25 56.14 37.14
N GLY A 31 -20.50 55.76 37.38
CA GLY A 31 -21.06 54.45 37.05
C GLY A 31 -21.03 54.18 35.54
N ALA A 32 -21.35 55.17 34.71
CA ALA A 32 -21.31 55.04 33.25
C ALA A 32 -19.87 54.90 32.72
N ILE A 33 -18.92 55.69 33.22
CA ILE A 33 -17.50 55.61 32.86
C ILE A 33 -16.90 54.27 33.32
N GLY A 34 -17.19 53.86 34.56
CA GLY A 34 -16.76 52.58 35.10
C GLY A 34 -17.34 51.42 34.30
N GLY A 35 -18.65 51.42 34.03
CA GLY A 35 -19.32 50.41 33.23
C GLY A 35 -18.77 50.31 31.81
N ALA A 36 -18.46 51.44 31.16
CA ALA A 36 -17.85 51.46 29.83
C ALA A 36 -16.41 50.89 29.83
N TYR A 37 -15.60 51.22 30.84
CA TYR A 37 -14.23 50.71 30.97
C TYR A 37 -14.21 49.20 31.25
N PHE A 38 -15.00 48.73 32.21
CA PHE A 38 -15.11 47.30 32.50
C PHE A 38 -15.70 46.52 31.32
N GLY A 39 -16.73 47.05 30.66
CA GLY A 39 -17.31 46.44 29.46
C GLY A 39 -16.29 46.30 28.32
N ALA A 40 -15.48 47.32 28.07
CA ALA A 40 -14.42 47.27 27.07
C ALA A 40 -13.30 46.28 27.45
N TYR A 41 -12.93 46.22 28.72
CA TYR A 41 -11.93 45.28 29.23
C TYR A 41 -12.40 43.82 29.08
N PHE A 42 -13.60 43.48 29.57
CA PHE A 42 -14.15 42.13 29.45
C PHE A 42 -14.33 41.70 27.99
N ARG A 43 -14.77 42.63 27.13
CA ARG A 43 -14.88 42.36 25.70
C ARG A 43 -13.52 42.01 25.07
N LYS A 44 -12.48 42.77 25.39
CA LYS A 44 -11.14 42.54 24.85
C LYS A 44 -10.53 41.24 25.36
N THR A 45 -10.71 40.92 26.65
CA THR A 45 -10.28 39.64 27.22
C THR A 45 -11.02 38.47 26.56
N ALA A 46 -12.34 38.55 26.42
CA ALA A 46 -13.12 37.52 25.74
C ALA A 46 -12.72 37.33 24.26
N GLU A 47 -12.39 38.42 23.56
CA GLU A 47 -11.87 38.36 22.19
C GLU A 47 -10.48 37.68 22.12
N ILE A 48 -9.59 37.95 23.08
CA ILE A 48 -8.26 37.31 23.18
C ILE A 48 -8.41 35.82 23.49
N ASP A 49 -9.26 35.46 24.46
CA ASP A 49 -9.51 34.07 24.85
C ASP A 49 -10.09 33.29 23.67
N ALA A 50 -11.14 33.83 23.02
CA ALA A 50 -11.74 33.20 21.85
C ALA A 50 -10.77 33.07 20.66
N THR A 51 -9.80 33.98 20.52
CA THR A 51 -8.77 33.89 19.49
C THR A 51 -7.75 32.80 19.82
N THR A 52 -7.37 32.69 21.09
CA THR A 52 -6.44 31.67 21.58
C THR A 52 -7.06 30.28 21.41
N ASP A 53 -8.31 30.08 21.83
CA ASP A 53 -9.04 28.82 21.64
C ASP A 53 -9.12 28.41 20.17
N ARG A 54 -9.38 29.37 19.27
CA ARG A 54 -9.40 29.10 17.82
C ARG A 54 -8.02 28.72 17.28
N PHE A 55 -6.96 29.35 17.80
CA PHE A 55 -5.61 29.03 17.41
C PHE A 55 -5.21 27.61 17.86
N GLU A 56 -5.54 27.23 19.10
CA GLU A 56 -5.33 25.87 19.61
C GLU A 56 -6.12 24.83 18.80
N GLN A 57 -7.36 25.13 18.42
CA GLN A 57 -8.16 24.27 17.56
C GLN A 57 -7.53 24.12 16.16
N LEU A 58 -7.05 25.21 15.57
CA LEU A 58 -6.37 25.19 14.27
C LEU A 58 -5.08 24.38 14.34
N GLN A 59 -4.28 24.55 15.40
CA GLN A 59 -3.07 23.76 15.62
C GLN A 59 -3.41 22.27 15.76
N SER A 60 -4.43 21.92 16.55
CA SER A 60 -4.90 20.54 16.69
C SER A 60 -5.35 19.93 15.36
N GLN A 61 -6.04 20.71 14.53
CA GLN A 61 -6.47 20.28 13.20
C GLN A 61 -5.27 20.07 12.27
N LEU A 62 -4.28 20.97 12.29
CA LEU A 62 -3.04 20.84 11.52
C LEU A 62 -2.24 19.59 11.94
N GLU A 63 -2.08 19.36 13.24
CA GLU A 63 -1.40 18.18 13.78
C GLU A 63 -2.12 16.89 13.37
N LYS A 64 -3.45 16.84 13.51
CA LYS A 64 -4.26 15.69 13.07
C LYS A 64 -4.14 15.44 11.57
N THR A 65 -4.19 16.49 10.77
CA THR A 65 -4.07 16.39 9.30
C THR A 65 -2.68 15.91 8.90
N THR A 66 -1.63 16.42 9.57
CA THR A 66 -0.24 16.00 9.34
C THR A 66 -0.06 14.53 9.72
N HIS A 67 -0.55 14.12 10.89
CA HIS A 67 -0.48 12.74 11.34
C HIS A 67 -1.20 11.80 10.36
N LEU A 68 -2.42 12.15 9.95
CA LEU A 68 -3.18 11.36 8.97
C LEU A 68 -2.45 11.27 7.62
N THR A 69 -1.85 12.37 7.17
CA THR A 69 -1.08 12.40 5.90
C THR A 69 0.15 11.50 5.99
N GLU A 70 0.88 11.53 7.11
CA GLU A 70 2.02 10.66 7.35
C GLU A 70 1.62 9.18 7.47
N GLU A 71 0.51 8.88 8.13
CA GLU A 71 -0.03 7.51 8.18
C GLU A 71 -0.43 7.00 6.79
N VAL A 72 -1.13 7.82 6.00
CA VAL A 72 -1.48 7.48 4.61
C VAL A 72 -0.23 7.30 3.77
N ARG A 73 0.77 8.19 3.91
CA ARG A 73 2.04 8.11 3.19
C ARG A 73 2.79 6.84 3.53
N ARG A 74 2.88 6.47 4.82
CA ARG A 74 3.50 5.21 5.27
C ARG A 74 2.74 4.01 4.71
N ALA A 75 1.42 3.97 4.84
CA ALA A 75 0.60 2.87 4.36
C ALA A 75 0.71 2.67 2.82
N VAL A 76 0.76 3.76 2.06
CA VAL A 76 0.97 3.72 0.59
C VAL A 76 2.38 3.24 0.27
N ASN A 77 3.40 3.75 0.95
CA ASN A 77 4.79 3.37 0.73
C ASN A 77 5.04 1.90 1.06
N ASP A 78 4.51 1.42 2.19
CA ASP A 78 4.64 0.03 2.63
C ASP A 78 3.96 -0.95 1.64
N ARG A 79 2.77 -0.58 1.13
CA ARG A 79 2.08 -1.38 0.11
C ARG A 79 2.85 -1.42 -1.21
N GLY A 80 3.35 -0.28 -1.68
CA GLY A 80 4.18 -0.19 -2.88
C GLY A 80 5.43 -1.05 -2.77
N TRP A 81 6.15 -0.92 -1.65
CA TRP A 81 7.36 -1.68 -1.37
C TRP A 81 7.12 -3.19 -1.31
N LEU A 82 6.08 -3.65 -0.60
CA LEU A 82 5.73 -5.08 -0.53
C LEU A 82 5.37 -5.63 -1.91
N MET A 83 4.68 -4.85 -2.75
CA MET A 83 4.31 -5.27 -4.10
C MET A 83 5.54 -5.37 -5.01
N GLN A 84 6.45 -4.41 -4.95
CA GLN A 84 7.74 -4.46 -5.65
C GLN A 84 8.58 -5.66 -5.20
N GLN A 85 8.64 -5.95 -3.90
CA GLN A 85 9.39 -7.08 -3.37
C GLN A 85 8.80 -8.42 -3.84
N ARG A 86 7.47 -8.56 -3.81
CA ARG A 86 6.77 -9.74 -4.35
C ARG A 86 7.04 -9.91 -5.84
N TRP A 87 6.98 -8.82 -6.61
CA TRP A 87 7.28 -8.85 -8.03
C TRP A 87 8.72 -9.29 -8.31
N SER A 88 9.69 -8.69 -7.63
CA SER A 88 11.11 -9.05 -7.80
C SER A 88 11.35 -10.54 -7.54
N LYS A 89 10.67 -11.12 -6.54
CA LYS A 89 10.75 -12.57 -6.27
C LYS A 89 10.07 -13.41 -7.35
N ARG A 90 8.97 -12.95 -7.92
CA ARG A 90 8.29 -13.62 -9.02
C ARG A 90 9.11 -13.57 -10.32
N GLU A 91 9.67 -12.40 -10.65
CA GLU A 91 10.57 -12.19 -11.78
C GLU A 91 11.80 -13.11 -11.70
N GLU A 92 12.44 -13.17 -10.52
CA GLU A 92 13.57 -14.08 -10.26
C GLU A 92 13.20 -15.54 -10.61
N LYS A 93 11.95 -15.93 -10.33
CA LYS A 93 11.45 -17.27 -10.61
C LYS A 93 11.08 -17.52 -12.06
N TYR A 94 10.50 -16.54 -12.75
CA TYR A 94 10.31 -16.64 -14.19
C TYR A 94 11.64 -16.83 -14.92
N VAL A 95 12.67 -16.06 -14.55
CA VAL A 95 14.00 -16.16 -15.17
C VAL A 95 14.64 -17.54 -14.91
N LYS A 96 14.52 -18.07 -13.69
CA LYS A 96 15.06 -19.40 -13.34
C LYS A 96 14.39 -20.52 -14.14
N LEU A 97 13.05 -20.53 -14.20
CA LEU A 97 12.30 -21.51 -14.98
C LEU A 97 12.61 -21.41 -16.48
N LEU A 98 12.63 -20.20 -17.05
CA LEU A 98 13.00 -20.01 -18.45
C LEU A 98 14.41 -20.55 -18.75
N ARG A 99 15.38 -20.31 -17.86
CA ARG A 99 16.72 -20.88 -18.01
C ARG A 99 16.73 -22.40 -17.93
N ALA A 100 15.96 -22.99 -17.03
CA ALA A 100 15.87 -24.44 -16.89
C ALA A 100 15.25 -25.10 -18.14
N PHE A 101 14.16 -24.52 -18.69
CA PHE A 101 13.59 -25.00 -19.95
C PHE A 101 14.56 -24.88 -21.12
N LEU A 102 15.19 -23.70 -21.28
CA LEU A 102 16.16 -23.46 -22.35
C LEU A 102 17.37 -24.38 -22.24
N GLY A 103 17.87 -24.61 -21.02
CA GLY A 103 18.97 -25.52 -20.72
C GLY A 103 18.62 -26.95 -21.10
N THR A 104 17.46 -27.43 -20.66
CA THR A 104 16.94 -28.76 -21.00
C THR A 104 16.82 -28.93 -22.51
N ARG A 105 16.13 -28.00 -23.18
CA ARG A 105 15.94 -28.04 -24.63
C ARG A 105 17.26 -28.05 -25.39
N ARG A 106 18.24 -27.25 -24.95
CA ARG A 106 19.58 -27.21 -25.57
C ARG A 106 20.31 -28.54 -25.47
N VAL A 107 20.26 -29.20 -24.30
CA VAL A 107 20.90 -30.50 -24.12
C VAL A 107 20.19 -31.57 -24.94
N VAL A 108 18.85 -31.57 -24.95
CA VAL A 108 18.07 -32.53 -25.74
C VAL A 108 18.32 -32.37 -27.25
N TYR A 109 18.39 -31.14 -27.76
CA TYR A 109 18.80 -30.90 -29.15
C TYR A 109 20.19 -31.44 -29.46
N ALA A 110 21.14 -31.29 -28.53
CA ALA A 110 22.48 -31.86 -28.69
C ALA A 110 22.42 -33.40 -28.73
N MET A 111 21.62 -34.03 -27.87
CA MET A 111 21.43 -35.48 -27.87
C MET A 111 20.82 -35.98 -29.19
N LEU A 112 19.71 -35.39 -29.65
CA LEU A 112 19.06 -35.76 -30.92
C LEU A 112 19.98 -35.56 -32.13
N LYS A 113 20.78 -34.48 -32.13
CA LYS A 113 21.77 -34.25 -33.18
C LYS A 113 22.86 -35.32 -33.16
N THR A 114 23.34 -35.69 -31.96
CA THR A 114 24.39 -36.69 -31.80
C THR A 114 23.88 -38.08 -32.18
N GLU A 115 22.63 -38.43 -31.83
CA GLU A 115 21.97 -39.68 -32.23
C GLU A 115 21.86 -39.81 -33.75
N HIS A 116 21.59 -38.70 -34.46
CA HIS A 116 21.58 -38.67 -35.92
C HIS A 116 22.97 -38.94 -36.53
N GLU A 117 24.04 -38.49 -35.88
CA GLU A 117 25.43 -38.62 -36.36
C GLU A 117 26.10 -39.93 -35.91
N ALA A 118 25.74 -40.47 -34.74
CA ALA A 118 26.21 -41.73 -34.18
C ALA A 118 25.12 -42.38 -33.31
N PRO A 119 24.80 -43.68 -33.47
CA PRO A 119 23.64 -44.33 -32.81
C PRO A 119 23.71 -44.46 -31.28
N SER A 120 24.73 -43.91 -30.63
CA SER A 120 24.89 -43.98 -29.17
C SER A 120 25.17 -42.60 -28.62
N VAL A 121 24.26 -42.11 -27.78
CA VAL A 121 24.44 -40.85 -27.07
C VAL A 121 25.61 -40.97 -26.09
N ASP A 122 26.48 -39.95 -26.09
CA ASP A 122 27.62 -39.87 -25.19
C ASP A 122 27.18 -39.87 -23.72
N LYS A 123 27.89 -40.62 -22.87
CA LYS A 123 27.64 -40.67 -21.43
C LYS A 123 27.76 -39.29 -20.79
N GLU A 124 28.65 -38.44 -21.31
CA GLU A 124 28.80 -37.06 -20.82
C GLU A 124 27.55 -36.21 -21.13
N LEU A 125 26.94 -36.40 -22.30
CA LEU A 125 25.69 -35.71 -22.66
C LEU A 125 24.51 -36.18 -21.82
N TRP A 126 24.44 -37.48 -21.53
CA TRP A 126 23.44 -38.05 -20.63
C TRP A 126 23.56 -37.50 -19.21
N ALA A 127 24.78 -37.41 -18.65
CA ALA A 127 24.97 -36.81 -17.34
C ALA A 127 24.54 -35.33 -17.30
N LYS A 128 24.89 -34.55 -18.34
CA LYS A 128 24.43 -33.16 -18.47
C LYS A 128 22.92 -33.05 -18.57
N PHE A 129 22.27 -34.00 -19.22
CA PHE A 129 20.82 -34.06 -19.33
C PHE A 129 20.17 -34.32 -17.97
N GLU A 130 20.67 -35.31 -17.21
CA GLU A 130 20.20 -35.56 -15.84
C GLU A 130 20.35 -34.32 -14.95
N ASP A 131 21.47 -33.60 -15.05
CA ASP A 131 21.70 -32.37 -14.28
C ASP A 131 20.68 -31.27 -14.59
N VAL A 132 20.42 -30.98 -15.88
CA VAL A 132 19.46 -29.94 -16.27
C VAL A 132 18.02 -30.33 -15.97
N LEU A 133 17.70 -31.63 -16.02
CA LEU A 133 16.39 -32.14 -15.61
C LEU A 133 16.16 -31.99 -14.13
N PHE A 134 17.16 -32.32 -13.31
CA PHE A 134 17.08 -32.16 -11.87
C PHE A 134 16.89 -30.68 -11.49
N GLU A 135 17.59 -29.76 -12.17
CA GLU A 135 17.39 -28.31 -12.01
C GLU A 135 15.96 -27.90 -12.38
N LEU A 136 15.44 -28.40 -13.52
CA LEU A 136 14.08 -28.12 -13.97
C LEU A 136 13.03 -28.64 -12.98
N GLU A 137 13.16 -29.87 -12.50
CA GLU A 137 12.27 -30.45 -11.49
C GLU A 137 12.30 -29.64 -10.19
N THR A 138 13.49 -29.23 -9.75
CA THR A 138 13.66 -28.41 -8.55
C THR A 138 12.91 -27.09 -8.70
N GLU A 139 13.08 -26.37 -9.79
CA GLU A 139 12.40 -25.09 -10.00
C GLU A 139 10.89 -25.25 -10.20
N LEU A 140 10.44 -26.33 -10.84
CA LEU A 140 9.01 -26.64 -10.99
C LEU A 140 8.34 -27.00 -9.66
N SER A 141 9.04 -27.67 -8.75
CA SER A 141 8.50 -28.05 -7.44
C SER A 141 8.13 -26.84 -6.57
N ILE A 142 8.85 -25.72 -6.74
CA ILE A 142 8.64 -24.48 -5.98
C ILE A 142 7.90 -23.40 -6.78
N ALA A 143 7.71 -23.59 -8.09
CA ALA A 143 6.97 -22.69 -8.96
C ALA A 143 5.56 -22.33 -8.44
N PRO A 144 4.76 -23.25 -7.85
CA PRO A 144 3.41 -22.95 -7.35
C PRO A 144 3.36 -21.88 -6.25
N ILE A 145 4.48 -21.58 -5.60
CA ILE A 145 4.57 -20.54 -4.56
C ILE A 145 4.55 -19.14 -5.20
N PHE A 146 5.06 -19.00 -6.42
CA PHE A 146 5.32 -17.71 -7.06
C PHE A 146 4.46 -17.48 -8.30
N ILE A 147 4.15 -18.54 -9.03
CA ILE A 147 3.32 -18.53 -10.24
C ILE A 147 1.89 -18.87 -9.85
N THR A 148 0.97 -17.96 -10.15
CA THR A 148 -0.45 -18.12 -9.82
C THR A 148 -1.25 -18.82 -10.91
N ASP A 149 -0.68 -18.98 -12.10
CA ASP A 149 -1.33 -19.65 -13.22
C ASP A 149 -1.37 -21.16 -13.00
N LYS A 150 -2.57 -21.66 -12.67
CA LYS A 150 -2.77 -23.08 -12.37
C LYS A 150 -2.76 -23.94 -13.63
N GLU A 151 -3.26 -23.43 -14.75
CA GLU A 151 -3.33 -24.15 -16.01
C GLU A 151 -1.90 -24.47 -16.50
N PHE A 152 -1.01 -23.47 -16.45
CA PHE A 152 0.41 -23.66 -16.72
C PHE A 152 1.04 -24.73 -15.82
N LEU A 153 0.80 -24.67 -14.51
CA LEU A 153 1.38 -25.63 -13.57
C LEU A 153 0.86 -27.05 -13.82
N GLU A 154 -0.43 -27.21 -14.11
CA GLU A 154 -1.04 -28.52 -14.40
C GLU A 154 -0.51 -29.14 -15.68
N GLU A 155 -0.15 -28.34 -16.68
CA GLU A 155 0.45 -28.83 -17.94
C GLU A 155 1.93 -29.17 -17.80
N VAL A 156 2.67 -28.42 -16.99
CA VAL A 156 4.13 -28.47 -16.96
C VAL A 156 4.67 -29.39 -15.85
N ILE A 157 3.96 -29.53 -14.72
CA ILE A 157 4.35 -30.47 -13.66
C ILE A 157 4.42 -31.92 -14.16
N PRO A 158 3.51 -32.41 -15.01
CA PRO A 158 3.61 -33.76 -15.57
C PRO A 158 4.85 -33.99 -16.44
N LEU A 159 5.55 -32.96 -16.92
CA LEU A 159 6.76 -33.14 -17.72
C LEU A 159 7.85 -33.88 -16.95
N THR A 160 7.94 -33.68 -15.63
CA THR A 160 8.86 -34.43 -14.77
C THR A 160 8.47 -35.91 -14.63
N LYS A 161 7.24 -36.28 -14.98
CA LYS A 161 6.74 -37.67 -14.94
C LYS A 161 6.94 -38.42 -16.26
N VAL A 162 7.19 -37.72 -17.36
CA VAL A 162 7.45 -38.34 -18.68
C VAL A 162 8.74 -39.17 -18.65
N PHE A 163 9.71 -38.78 -17.82
CA PHE A 163 11.02 -39.44 -17.69
C PHE A 163 10.98 -40.88 -17.14
N GLY A 164 9.81 -41.37 -16.71
CA GLY A 164 9.62 -42.75 -16.23
C GLY A 164 8.72 -43.61 -17.10
N GLN A 165 8.28 -43.13 -18.27
CA GLN A 165 7.36 -43.87 -19.15
C GLN A 165 8.12 -44.76 -20.14
N GLU A 166 7.48 -45.85 -20.58
CA GLU A 166 7.98 -46.75 -21.64
C GLU A 166 7.87 -46.08 -23.03
N LEU A 167 8.58 -44.97 -23.23
CA LEU A 167 8.77 -44.35 -24.54
C LEU A 167 10.12 -44.80 -25.12
N ASN A 168 10.21 -44.86 -26.45
CA ASN A 168 11.52 -44.95 -27.09
C ASN A 168 12.31 -43.66 -26.80
N GLU A 169 13.63 -43.78 -26.61
CA GLU A 169 14.54 -42.69 -26.22
C GLU A 169 14.32 -41.44 -27.08
N ARG A 170 14.23 -41.63 -28.41
CA ARG A 170 13.99 -40.54 -29.34
C ARG A 170 12.61 -39.87 -29.17
N GLU A 171 11.54 -40.64 -29.04
CA GLU A 171 10.18 -40.10 -28.89
C GLU A 171 10.06 -39.32 -27.57
N MET A 172 10.72 -39.81 -26.52
CA MET A 172 10.84 -39.10 -25.24
C MET A 172 11.56 -37.76 -25.44
N LEU A 173 12.72 -37.73 -26.10
CA LEU A 173 13.50 -36.52 -26.35
C LEU A 173 12.72 -35.49 -27.20
N GLU A 174 12.06 -35.93 -28.28
CA GLU A 174 11.21 -35.06 -29.11
C GLU A 174 10.04 -34.46 -28.28
N HIS A 175 9.36 -35.28 -27.48
CA HIS A 175 8.29 -34.82 -26.60
C HIS A 175 8.76 -33.79 -25.56
N ILE A 176 9.95 -33.98 -24.99
CA ILE A 176 10.53 -33.04 -24.02
C ILE A 176 10.82 -31.69 -24.67
N ILE A 177 11.35 -31.67 -25.89
CA ILE A 177 11.61 -30.42 -26.62
C ILE A 177 10.32 -29.65 -26.84
N ASP A 178 9.31 -30.31 -27.39
CA ASP A 178 8.02 -29.67 -27.71
C ASP A 178 7.36 -29.13 -26.44
N SER A 179 7.42 -29.91 -25.37
CA SER A 179 6.88 -29.52 -24.07
C SER A 179 7.63 -28.34 -23.44
N CYS A 180 8.97 -28.35 -23.49
CA CYS A 180 9.77 -27.23 -23.02
C CYS A 180 9.49 -25.97 -23.84
N HIS A 181 9.36 -26.10 -25.15
CA HIS A 181 9.05 -24.98 -26.03
C HIS A 181 7.68 -24.37 -25.73
N MET A 182 6.63 -25.20 -25.60
CA MET A 182 5.30 -24.75 -25.19
C MET A 182 5.32 -24.07 -23.81
N ALA A 183 6.04 -24.66 -22.85
CA ALA A 183 6.17 -24.09 -21.52
C ALA A 183 6.88 -22.73 -21.53
N GLU A 184 7.93 -22.56 -22.35
CA GLU A 184 8.61 -21.27 -22.53
C GLU A 184 7.65 -20.19 -23.04
N GLU A 185 6.87 -20.49 -24.09
CA GLU A 185 5.94 -19.53 -24.69
C GLU A 185 4.84 -19.11 -23.70
N LYS A 186 4.24 -20.08 -23.01
CA LYS A 186 3.22 -19.80 -21.99
C LYS A 186 3.78 -19.03 -20.82
N LEU A 187 4.96 -19.40 -20.33
CA LEU A 187 5.61 -18.73 -19.20
C LEU A 187 5.96 -17.27 -19.55
N ALA A 188 6.43 -17.02 -20.77
CA ALA A 188 6.69 -15.66 -21.26
C ALA A 188 5.40 -14.83 -21.35
N ALA A 189 4.30 -15.42 -21.84
CA ALA A 189 3.00 -14.76 -21.90
C ALA A 189 2.47 -14.40 -20.50
N ILE A 190 2.57 -15.34 -19.54
CA ILE A 190 2.17 -15.12 -18.14
C ILE A 190 3.01 -14.02 -17.50
N ALA A 191 4.34 -14.05 -17.68
CA ALA A 191 5.23 -13.03 -17.15
C ALA A 191 4.89 -11.64 -17.72
N GLN A 192 4.57 -11.54 -19.01
CA GLN A 192 4.16 -10.30 -19.65
C GLN A 192 2.83 -9.78 -19.12
N GLN A 193 1.85 -10.68 -18.92
CA GLN A 193 0.56 -10.34 -18.34
C GLN A 193 0.70 -9.82 -16.91
N ASP A 194 1.49 -10.48 -16.08
CA ASP A 194 1.70 -10.05 -14.70
C ASP A 194 2.43 -8.70 -14.61
N LEU A 195 3.38 -8.43 -15.52
CA LEU A 195 4.04 -7.13 -15.62
C LEU A 195 3.02 -6.02 -15.96
N GLN A 196 2.15 -6.25 -16.93
CA GLN A 196 1.10 -5.29 -17.28
C GLN A 196 0.12 -5.04 -16.12
N GLN A 197 -0.23 -6.08 -15.36
CA GLN A 197 -1.07 -5.93 -14.17
C GLN A 197 -0.38 -5.10 -13.08
N LEU A 198 0.93 -5.29 -12.89
CA LEU A 198 1.72 -4.50 -11.96
C LEU A 198 1.76 -3.02 -12.38
N GLU A 199 2.05 -2.73 -13.65
CA GLU A 199 2.06 -1.37 -14.19
C GLU A 199 0.70 -0.68 -14.01
N ALA A 200 -0.39 -1.38 -14.33
CA ALA A 200 -1.74 -0.87 -14.15
C ALA A 200 -2.08 -0.61 -12.67
N ALA A 201 -1.59 -1.45 -11.75
CA ALA A 201 -1.80 -1.28 -10.32
C ALA A 201 -0.96 -0.14 -9.73
N LEU A 202 0.26 0.07 -10.23
CA LEU A 202 1.11 1.22 -9.86
C LEU A 202 0.52 2.54 -10.37
N GLN A 203 -0.02 2.58 -11.59
CA GLN A 203 -0.72 3.75 -12.12
C GLN A 203 -1.95 4.11 -11.27
N LYS A 204 -2.71 3.11 -10.81
CA LYS A 204 -3.89 3.32 -9.95
C LYS A 204 -3.53 3.77 -8.52
N SER A 205 -2.36 3.41 -8.01
CA SER A 205 -1.95 3.78 -6.64
C SER A 205 -1.42 5.21 -6.51
N GLY A 206 -1.28 5.94 -7.62
CA GLY A 206 -0.74 7.31 -7.63
C GLY A 206 0.73 7.37 -7.22
N ALA A 207 1.44 6.25 -7.20
CA ALA A 207 2.88 6.22 -6.99
C ALA A 207 3.55 6.84 -8.23
N PRO A 208 4.31 7.95 -8.09
CA PRO A 208 5.09 8.46 -9.21
C PRO A 208 6.11 7.37 -9.60
N GLY A 209 6.11 7.01 -10.88
CA GLY A 209 7.05 6.06 -11.49
C GLY A 209 8.48 6.58 -11.53
#